data_AF-A0A7N4UY56-F1
#
_entry.id   AF-A0A7N4UY56-F1
#
_cell.length_a   1.000
_cell.length_b   1.000
_cell.length_c   1.000
_cell.angle_alpha   90.00
_cell.angle_beta   90.00
_cell.angle_gamma   90.00
#
_symmetry.space_group_name_H-M   'P 1'
#
loop_
_entity.id
_entity.type
_entity.pdbx_description
1 polymer ?
#
loop_
_entity_poly.entity_id
_entity_poly.type
_entity_poly.pdbx_seq_one_letter_code
_entity_poly.pdbx_strand_id
1 'polypeptide(L)'
;MPEEIELEMAKIQRLREVLVRRESELRFMMDDIQLCKDIMDLKQELQNLVAIPEKEKTKLQKQREDELIQKIHKLVQKRDFLVDDAEVERLREQEEDKEMAEFLRIKLKPLEKVTKSPASEPFQEYVSQTPPSPNIHDRTSLDLNNLSLFGARQRSVK
;
A
#
# COMPACT_ATOMS: atom_id res chain seq x y z
N MET A 1 -15.49 -21.16 29.34
CA MET A 1 -16.03 -19.97 30.03
C MET A 1 -16.37 -18.93 28.97
N PRO A 2 -17.49 -18.19 29.07
CA PRO A 2 -17.86 -17.16 28.07
C PRO A 2 -16.76 -16.11 27.80
N GLU A 3 -16.02 -15.72 28.83
CA GLU A 3 -14.91 -14.74 28.75
C GLU A 3 -13.75 -15.19 27.83
N GLU A 4 -13.47 -16.49 27.76
CA GLU A 4 -12.40 -17.03 26.91
C GLU A 4 -12.78 -16.97 25.43
N ILE A 5 -14.07 -17.19 25.13
CA ILE A 5 -14.62 -17.06 23.77
C ILE A 5 -14.58 -15.59 23.32
N GLU A 6 -14.95 -14.65 24.21
CA GLU A 6 -14.89 -13.21 23.93
C GLU A 6 -13.45 -12.74 23.65
N LEU A 7 -12.48 -13.24 24.41
CA LEU A 7 -11.07 -12.93 24.20
C LEU A 7 -10.57 -13.45 22.84
N GLU A 8 -10.92 -14.67 22.46
CA GLU A 8 -10.55 -15.23 21.15
C GLU A 8 -11.23 -14.49 19.99
N MET A 9 -12.49 -14.09 20.15
CA MET A 9 -13.17 -13.25 19.15
C MET A 9 -12.46 -11.91 18.95
N ALA A 10 -12.01 -11.25 20.03
CA ALA A 10 -11.26 -10.00 19.94
C ALA A 10 -9.91 -10.20 19.20
N LYS A 11 -9.21 -11.31 19.45
CA LYS A 11 -7.98 -11.67 18.72
C LYS A 11 -8.24 -11.88 17.23
N ILE A 12 -9.30 -12.62 16.88
CA ILE A 12 -9.70 -12.87 15.49
C ILE A 12 -10.03 -11.55 14.77
N GLN A 13 -10.78 -10.66 15.42
CA GLN A 13 -11.14 -9.37 14.85
C GLN A 13 -9.90 -8.51 14.57
N ARG A 14 -8.97 -8.44 15.52
CA ARG A 14 -7.69 -7.72 15.34
C ARG A 14 -6.87 -8.31 14.19
N LEU A 15 -6.78 -9.64 14.12
CA LEU A 15 -6.05 -10.30 13.03
C LEU A 15 -6.68 -9.99 11.67
N ARG A 16 -8.02 -10.01 11.59
CA ARG A 16 -8.75 -9.66 10.38
C ARG A 16 -8.44 -8.24 9.92
N GLU A 17 -8.40 -7.27 10.83
CA GLU A 17 -8.08 -5.88 10.51
C GLU A 17 -6.67 -5.76 9.94
N VAL A 18 -5.67 -6.40 10.56
CA VAL A 18 -4.29 -6.44 10.04
C VAL A 18 -4.23 -7.03 8.64
N LEU A 19 -4.93 -8.14 8.41
CA LEU A 19 -4.94 -8.80 7.09
C LEU A 19 -5.60 -7.93 6.02
N VAL A 20 -6.68 -7.23 6.34
CA VAL A 20 -7.38 -6.34 5.40
C VAL A 20 -6.50 -5.15 5.00
N ARG A 21 -5.77 -4.54 5.95
CA ARG A 21 -4.81 -3.46 5.64
C ARG A 21 -3.68 -3.97 4.73
N ARG A 22 -3.11 -5.12 5.06
CA ARG A 22 -2.07 -5.75 4.23
C ARG A 22 -2.55 -6.10 2.83
N GLU A 23 -3.79 -6.56 2.69
CA GLU A 23 -4.42 -6.80 1.38
C GLU A 23 -4.52 -5.50 0.57
N SER A 24 -4.92 -4.40 1.21
CA SER A 24 -4.98 -3.09 0.56
C SER A 24 -3.60 -2.60 0.12
N GLU A 25 -2.56 -2.70 0.96
CA GLU A 25 -1.17 -2.40 0.57
C GLU A 25 -0.73 -3.23 -0.65
N LEU A 26 -1.03 -4.53 -0.65
CA LEU A 26 -0.70 -5.43 -1.76
C LEU A 26 -1.41 -5.02 -3.05
N ARG A 27 -2.65 -4.53 -2.99
CA ARG A 27 -3.36 -4.00 -4.16
C ARG A 27 -2.69 -2.75 -4.73
N PHE A 28 -2.30 -1.80 -3.88
CA PHE A 28 -1.54 -0.61 -4.32
C PHE A 28 -0.23 -1.01 -5.01
N MET A 29 0.53 -1.96 -4.44
CA MET A 29 1.77 -2.45 -5.06
C MET A 29 1.52 -3.16 -6.40
N MET A 30 0.46 -3.96 -6.50
CA MET A 30 0.10 -4.64 -7.74
C MET A 30 -0.25 -3.63 -8.86
N ASP A 31 -1.03 -2.60 -8.52
CA ASP A 31 -1.38 -1.53 -9.46
C ASP A 31 -0.14 -0.73 -9.90
N ASP A 32 0.79 -0.43 -8.99
CA ASP A 32 2.06 0.25 -9.33
C ASP A 32 2.95 -0.60 -10.24
N ILE A 33 3.06 -1.90 -9.96
CA ILE A 33 3.80 -2.85 -10.81
C ILE A 33 3.22 -2.87 -12.23
N GLN A 34 1.90 -2.89 -12.37
CA GLN A 34 1.25 -2.88 -13.69
C GLN A 34 1.51 -1.57 -14.43
N LEU A 35 1.41 -0.42 -13.75
CA LEU A 35 1.76 0.87 -14.34
C LEU A 35 3.23 0.93 -14.77
N CYS A 36 4.14 0.42 -13.95
CA CYS A 36 5.56 0.35 -14.26
C CYS A 36 5.83 -0.51 -15.50
N LYS A 37 5.16 -1.66 -15.62
CA LYS A 37 5.25 -2.52 -16.80
C LYS A 37 4.77 -1.81 -18.07
N ASP A 38 3.58 -1.22 -18.03
CA ASP A 38 3.01 -0.50 -19.18
C ASP A 38 3.90 0.69 -19.61
N ILE A 39 4.45 1.42 -18.64
CA ILE A 39 5.40 2.52 -18.89
C ILE A 39 6.69 1.99 -19.53
N MET A 40 7.21 0.87 -19.04
CA MET A 40 8.45 0.28 -19.55
C MET A 40 8.28 -0.19 -20.99
N ASP A 41 7.17 -0.86 -21.31
CA ASP A 41 6.87 -1.33 -22.67
C ASP A 41 6.77 -0.14 -23.65
N LEU A 42 6.06 0.93 -23.27
CA LEU A 42 5.95 2.15 -24.09
C LEU A 42 7.30 2.87 -24.24
N LYS A 43 8.11 2.93 -23.17
CA LYS A 43 9.46 3.52 -23.22
C LYS A 43 10.37 2.73 -24.16
N GLN A 44 10.27 1.40 -24.17
CA GLN A 44 11.06 0.57 -25.07
C GLN A 44 10.66 0.81 -26.53
N GLU A 45 9.36 0.92 -26.83
CA GLU A 45 8.88 1.29 -28.17
C GLU A 45 9.40 2.67 -28.59
N LEU A 46 9.32 3.66 -27.69
CA LEU A 46 9.80 5.02 -27.95
C LEU A 46 11.31 5.05 -28.21
N GLN A 47 12.11 4.32 -27.43
CA GLN A 47 13.56 4.22 -27.62
C GLN A 47 13.91 3.68 -29.02
N ASN A 48 13.15 2.72 -29.53
CA ASN A 48 13.37 2.18 -30.88
C ASN A 48 13.13 3.23 -31.98
N LEU A 49 12.14 4.10 -31.80
CA LEU A 49 11.87 5.20 -32.74
C LEU A 49 12.93 6.31 -32.63
N VAL A 50 13.29 6.68 -31.40
CA VAL A 50 14.29 7.74 -31.14
C VAL A 50 15.68 7.34 -31.64
N ALA A 51 15.98 6.05 -31.69
CA ALA A 51 17.23 5.53 -32.26
C ALA A 51 17.36 5.78 -33.78
N ILE A 52 16.26 6.04 -34.49
CA ILE A 52 16.26 6.35 -35.92
C ILE A 52 16.73 7.80 -36.12
N PRO A 53 17.73 8.07 -36.98
CA PRO A 53 18.13 9.44 -37.28
C PRO A 53 16.97 10.30 -37.81
N GLU A 54 16.90 11.55 -37.37
CA GLU A 54 15.77 12.46 -37.66
C GLU A 54 15.52 12.70 -39.16
N LYS A 55 16.58 12.57 -39.98
CA LYS A 55 16.54 12.70 -41.44
C LYS A 55 15.88 11.49 -42.13
N GLU A 56 15.89 10.34 -41.45
CA GLU A 56 15.39 9.05 -41.94
C GLU A 56 14.00 8.72 -41.37
N LYS A 57 13.55 9.47 -40.35
CA LYS A 57 12.20 9.32 -39.80
C LYS A 57 11.11 9.79 -40.74
N THR A 58 10.15 8.90 -40.96
CA THR A 58 8.89 9.20 -41.63
C THR A 58 7.98 10.08 -40.76
N LYS A 59 7.01 10.77 -41.38
CA LYS A 59 6.01 11.57 -40.63
C LYS A 59 5.21 10.71 -39.65
N LEU A 60 4.89 9.48 -40.02
CA LEU A 60 4.14 8.55 -39.17
C LEU A 60 4.94 8.15 -37.93
N GLN A 61 6.26 7.93 -38.06
CA GLN A 61 7.12 7.64 -36.92
C GLN A 61 7.19 8.82 -35.95
N LYS A 62 7.27 10.06 -36.45
CA LYS A 62 7.25 11.27 -35.58
C LYS A 62 5.92 11.41 -34.83
N GLN A 63 4.80 11.20 -35.53
CA GLN A 63 3.48 11.19 -34.90
C GLN A 63 3.38 10.11 -33.81
N ARG A 64 3.94 8.93 -34.09
CA ARG A 64 3.96 7.83 -33.11
C ARG A 64 4.83 8.16 -31.90
N GLU A 65 5.97 8.81 -32.06
CA GLU A 65 6.78 9.30 -30.93
C GLU A 65 5.96 10.24 -30.03
N ASP A 66 5.27 11.22 -30.62
CA ASP A 66 4.43 12.15 -29.87
C ASP A 66 3.30 11.43 -29.12
N GLU A 67 2.65 10.45 -29.76
CA GLU A 67 1.63 9.62 -29.10
C GLU A 67 2.18 8.82 -27.92
N LEU A 68 3.36 8.21 -28.08
CA LEU A 68 4.00 7.43 -27.03
C LEU A 68 4.38 8.31 -25.84
N ILE A 69 4.95 9.49 -26.10
CA ILE A 69 5.28 10.47 -25.06
C ILE A 69 4.01 10.87 -24.29
N GLN A 70 2.91 11.16 -24.98
CA GLN A 70 1.65 11.51 -24.32
C GLN A 70 1.08 10.37 -23.48
N LYS A 71 1.15 9.12 -23.97
CA LYS A 71 0.71 7.94 -23.21
C LYS A 71 1.56 7.70 -21.96
N ILE A 72 2.89 7.77 -22.10
CA ILE A 72 3.82 7.65 -20.97
C ILE A 72 3.52 8.72 -19.92
N HIS A 73 3.34 9.98 -20.34
CA HIS A 73 3.02 11.07 -19.42
C HIS A 73 1.72 10.82 -18.65
N LYS A 74 0.66 10.35 -19.32
CA LYS A 74 -0.61 9.99 -18.65
C LYS A 74 -0.46 8.86 -17.63
N LEU A 75 0.35 7.84 -17.94
CA LEU A 75 0.59 6.74 -16.99
C LEU A 75 1.43 7.20 -15.80
N VAL A 76 2.42 8.06 -16.01
CA VAL A 76 3.19 8.68 -14.92
C VAL A 76 2.27 9.48 -14.01
N GLN A 77 1.40 10.32 -14.57
CA GLN A 77 0.40 11.06 -13.79
C GLN A 77 -0.52 10.12 -12.99
N LYS A 78 -0.98 9.03 -13.62
CA LYS A 78 -1.80 8.02 -12.92
C LYS A 78 -1.05 7.38 -11.75
N ARG A 79 0.25 7.11 -11.91
CA ARG A 79 1.10 6.59 -10.83
C ARG A 79 1.29 7.63 -9.73
N ASP A 80 1.46 8.89 -10.06
CA ASP A 80 1.58 9.96 -9.06
C ASP A 80 0.31 10.02 -8.19
N PHE A 81 -0.88 9.93 -8.81
CA PHE A 81 -2.13 9.82 -8.04
C PHE A 81 -2.23 8.56 -7.19
N LEU A 82 -1.71 7.42 -7.66
CA LEU A 82 -1.70 6.18 -6.88
C LEU A 82 -0.86 6.33 -5.59
N VAL A 83 0.26 7.04 -5.67
CA VAL A 83 1.12 7.34 -4.52
C VAL A 83 0.39 8.26 -3.53
N ASP A 84 -0.27 9.31 -4.03
CA ASP A 84 -1.06 10.22 -3.19
C ASP A 84 -2.20 9.48 -2.47
N ASP A 85 -2.94 8.62 -3.19
CA ASP A 85 -4.02 7.82 -2.62
C ASP A 85 -3.52 6.85 -1.55
N ALA A 86 -2.37 6.20 -1.77
CA ALA A 86 -1.76 5.30 -0.79
C ALA A 86 -1.31 6.04 0.48
N GLU A 87 -0.79 7.27 0.33
CA GLU A 87 -0.41 8.09 1.48
C GLU A 87 -1.62 8.53 2.30
N VAL A 88 -2.73 8.89 1.63
CA VAL A 88 -3.99 9.22 2.31
C VAL A 88 -4.51 8.02 3.11
N GLU A 89 -4.45 6.81 2.55
CA GLU A 89 -4.88 5.61 3.27
C GLU A 89 -3.99 5.33 4.49
N ARG A 90 -2.67 5.48 4.35
CA ARG A 90 -1.72 5.30 5.47
C ARG A 90 -1.99 6.27 6.63
N LEU A 91 -2.25 7.54 6.32
CA LEU A 91 -2.58 8.55 7.33
C LEU A 91 -3.91 8.24 8.03
N ARG A 92 -4.90 7.73 7.27
CA ARG A 92 -6.19 7.30 7.81
C ARG A 92 -6.04 6.16 8.81
N GLU A 93 -5.30 5.12 8.45
CA GLU A 93 -5.03 3.97 9.34
C GLU A 93 -4.32 4.40 10.63
N GLN A 94 -3.36 5.33 10.53
CA GLN A 94 -2.66 5.86 11.69
C GLN A 94 -3.57 6.63 12.66
N GLU A 95 -4.52 7.42 12.13
CA GLU A 95 -5.48 8.14 12.98
C GLU A 95 -6.47 7.17 13.63
N GLU A 96 -6.94 6.14 12.91
CA GLU A 96 -7.80 5.09 13.50
C GLU A 96 -7.12 4.37 14.66
N ASP A 97 -5.84 4.02 14.52
CA ASP A 97 -5.07 3.36 15.58
C ASP A 97 -4.85 4.30 16.79
N LYS A 98 -4.66 5.59 16.54
CA LYS A 98 -4.53 6.62 17.58
C LYS A 98 -5.83 6.80 18.36
N GLU A 99 -6.97 6.90 17.66
CA GLU A 99 -8.30 6.98 18.30
C GLU A 99 -8.58 5.75 19.17
N MET A 100 -8.23 4.55 18.69
CA MET A 100 -8.37 3.32 19.49
C MET A 100 -7.47 3.32 20.73
N ALA A 101 -6.21 3.74 20.60
CA ALA A 101 -5.29 3.83 21.73
C ALA A 101 -5.76 4.86 22.77
N GLU A 102 -6.25 6.02 22.32
CA GLU A 102 -6.81 7.05 23.20
C GLU A 102 -8.08 6.56 23.90
N PHE A 103 -8.98 5.89 23.19
CA PHE A 103 -10.19 5.31 23.76
C PHE A 103 -9.87 4.31 24.88
N LEU A 104 -8.95 3.39 24.63
CA LEU A 104 -8.49 2.42 25.63
C LEU A 104 -7.87 3.14 26.83
N ARG A 105 -7.01 4.13 26.59
CA ARG A 105 -6.39 4.93 27.66
C ARG A 105 -7.46 5.63 28.51
N ILE A 106 -8.49 6.24 27.90
CA ILE A 106 -9.58 6.91 28.63
C ILE A 106 -10.40 5.91 29.44
N LYS A 107 -10.73 4.75 28.88
CA LYS A 107 -11.54 3.72 29.56
C LYS A 107 -10.79 2.92 30.64
N LEU A 108 -9.46 2.83 30.54
CA LEU A 108 -8.62 2.10 31.49
C LEU A 108 -8.04 2.99 32.61
N LYS A 109 -7.94 4.32 32.42
CA LYS A 109 -7.57 5.28 33.49
C LYS A 109 -8.35 5.14 34.81
N PRO A 110 -9.66 4.81 34.82
CA PRO A 110 -10.39 4.54 36.07
C PRO A 110 -9.91 3.31 36.86
N LEU A 111 -9.21 2.35 36.22
CA LEU A 111 -8.77 1.09 36.84
C LEU A 111 -7.39 1.19 37.53
N GLU A 112 -6.53 2.13 37.12
CA GLU A 112 -5.19 2.33 37.73
C GLU A 112 -5.23 2.78 39.20
N LYS A 113 -6.36 3.35 39.66
CA LYS A 113 -6.52 3.79 41.05
C LYS A 113 -6.90 2.65 42.01
N VAL A 114 -7.25 1.46 41.51
CA VAL A 114 -7.67 0.31 42.32
C VAL A 114 -6.52 -0.69 42.55
N THR A 115 -5.47 -0.67 41.73
CA THR A 115 -4.31 -1.57 41.83
C THR A 115 -3.04 -0.84 42.26
N LYS A 116 -3.02 -0.28 43.48
CA LYS A 116 -1.75 -0.03 44.19
C LYS A 116 -1.39 -1.25 45.04
N SER A 117 -0.76 -2.24 44.43
CA SER A 117 0.02 -3.27 45.13
C SER A 117 1.51 -3.07 44.79
N PRO A 118 2.42 -3.18 45.76
CA PRO A 118 3.83 -2.92 45.55
C PRO A 118 4.50 -4.18 45.01
N ALA A 119 4.82 -4.23 43.72
CA ALA A 119 5.81 -5.14 43.18
C ALA A 119 6.37 -4.57 41.88
N SER A 120 7.56 -4.00 42.00
CA SER A 120 8.44 -3.57 40.91
C SER A 120 9.00 -4.76 40.14
N GLU A 121 8.80 -4.82 38.82
CA GLU A 121 9.81 -5.29 37.87
C GLU A 121 9.66 -4.55 36.52
N PRO A 122 10.77 -4.19 35.83
CA PRO A 122 10.72 -3.41 34.61
C PRO A 122 10.42 -4.29 33.40
N PHE A 123 9.24 -4.11 32.80
CA PHE A 123 8.97 -4.64 31.46
C PHE A 123 9.80 -3.85 30.44
N GLN A 124 10.75 -4.54 29.80
CA GLN A 124 11.50 -4.01 28.68
C GLN A 124 10.53 -3.64 27.55
N GLU A 125 10.65 -2.41 27.09
CA GLU A 125 9.96 -1.84 25.95
C GLU A 125 10.39 -2.58 24.68
N TYR A 126 9.57 -3.53 24.22
CA TYR A 126 9.72 -4.09 22.88
C TYR A 126 9.28 -3.01 21.89
N VAL A 127 10.26 -2.23 21.43
CA VAL A 127 10.13 -1.33 20.28
C VAL A 127 9.54 -2.14 19.13
N SER A 128 8.29 -1.86 18.77
CA SER A 128 7.69 -2.33 17.52
C SER A 128 8.47 -1.68 16.39
N GLN A 129 9.53 -2.36 15.94
CA GLN A 129 10.26 -1.96 14.75
C GLN A 129 9.29 -2.11 13.58
N THR A 130 8.86 -0.98 13.02
CA THR A 130 8.34 -0.95 11.66
C THR A 130 9.44 -1.55 10.76
N PRO A 131 9.14 -2.56 9.94
CA PRO A 131 10.14 -3.07 9.02
C PRO A 131 10.51 -1.94 8.05
N PRO A 132 11.82 -1.74 7.76
CA PRO A 132 12.23 -0.74 6.81
C PRO A 132 11.64 -1.07 5.44
N SER A 133 11.19 -0.04 4.73
CA SER A 133 10.71 -0.14 3.35
C SER A 133 11.72 -0.94 2.51
N PRO A 134 11.30 -1.98 1.76
CA PRO A 134 12.21 -2.69 0.88
C PRO A 134 12.71 -1.74 -0.19
N ASN A 135 14.03 -1.55 -0.23
CA ASN A 135 14.71 -0.82 -1.29
C ASN A 135 14.64 -1.66 -2.58
N ILE A 136 13.82 -1.24 -3.55
CA ILE A 136 13.60 -1.94 -4.82
C ILE A 136 14.75 -1.60 -5.78
N HIS A 137 15.93 -2.12 -5.49
CA HIS A 137 16.95 -2.35 -6.49
C HIS A 137 17.38 -3.81 -6.38
N ASP A 138 17.19 -4.53 -7.47
CA ASP A 138 17.46 -5.96 -7.67
C ASP A 138 16.56 -6.95 -6.93
N ARG A 139 15.59 -7.53 -7.65
CA ARG A 139 15.74 -8.91 -8.17
C ARG A 139 14.54 -9.37 -8.99
N THR A 140 14.93 -10.11 -10.02
CA THR A 140 14.18 -10.81 -11.05
C THR A 140 13.24 -11.89 -10.52
N SER A 141 12.10 -12.01 -11.21
CA SER A 141 11.29 -13.22 -11.45
C SER A 141 10.54 -13.84 -10.26
N LEU A 142 9.25 -13.53 -10.17
CA LEU A 142 8.21 -14.44 -9.67
C LEU A 142 6.99 -14.36 -10.59
N ASP A 143 6.61 -15.49 -11.18
CA ASP A 143 5.50 -15.63 -12.13
C ASP A 143 4.13 -15.35 -11.46
N LEU A 144 3.41 -14.35 -11.99
CA LEU A 144 2.13 -13.82 -11.50
C LEU A 144 0.89 -14.43 -12.21
N ASN A 145 0.94 -15.71 -12.55
CA ASN A 145 -0.18 -16.38 -13.22
C ASN A 145 -1.04 -17.16 -12.24
N ASN A 146 -1.81 -16.48 -11.37
CA ASN A 146 -3.12 -16.92 -10.83
C ASN A 146 -3.54 -16.12 -9.58
N LEU A 147 -4.08 -14.91 -9.74
CA LEU A 147 -4.97 -14.36 -8.70
C LEU A 147 -5.99 -13.37 -9.30
N SER A 148 -6.81 -13.86 -10.24
CA SER A 148 -8.02 -13.18 -10.70
C SER A 148 -9.23 -13.80 -10.01
N LEU A 149 -9.60 -13.25 -8.85
CA LEU A 149 -10.97 -13.09 -8.36
C LEU A 149 -10.85 -12.65 -6.90
N PHE A 150 -11.27 -11.43 -6.59
CA PHE A 150 -12.15 -11.10 -5.46
C PHE A 150 -12.16 -9.58 -5.24
N GLY A 151 -13.38 -9.02 -5.25
CA GLY A 151 -13.68 -7.92 -4.35
C GLY A 151 -13.53 -6.51 -4.88
N ALA A 152 -14.33 -6.14 -5.88
CA ALA A 152 -14.84 -4.78 -5.97
C ALA A 152 -15.63 -4.47 -4.68
N ARG A 153 -14.98 -3.80 -3.72
CA ARG A 153 -15.66 -3.23 -2.56
C ARG A 153 -15.69 -1.71 -2.66
N GLN A 154 -16.80 -1.25 -3.23
CA GLN A 154 -17.52 -0.02 -2.89
C GLN A 154 -16.69 1.27 -2.75
N ARG A 155 -16.55 1.99 -3.87
CA ARG A 155 -16.67 3.45 -3.82
C ARG A 155 -18.16 3.77 -3.70
N SER A 156 -18.61 4.10 -2.50
CA SER A 156 -19.86 4.82 -2.30
C SER A 156 -19.61 5.90 -1.25
N VAL A 157 -19.29 7.10 -1.73
CA VAL A 157 -19.50 8.33 -0.96
C VAL A 157 -19.94 9.42 -1.94
N LYS A 158 -21.16 9.91 -1.69
CA LYS A 158 -21.96 10.97 -2.33
C LYS A 158 -22.97 10.52 -3.39
#